data_AF-A0A8H7NDQ8-F1
#
_entry.id   AF-A0A8H7NDQ8-F1
#
_cell.length_a   1.000
_cell.length_b   1.000
_cell.length_c   1.000
_cell.angle_alpha   90.00
_cell.angle_beta   90.00
_cell.angle_gamma   90.00
#
_symmetry.space_group_name_H-M   'P 1'
#
loop_
_entity.id
_entity.type
_entity.pdbx_description
1 polymer ?
#
loop_
_entity_poly.entity_id
_entity_poly.type
_entity_poly.pdbx_seq_one_letter_code
_entity_poly.pdbx_strand_id
1 'polypeptide(L)'
;MDRLRPPYWFSAHLHVKYAALKTYSDQASDSASNQQQTVGEEAGGAEEKIADAGNPDEIDLDLDEEDGPETTKPAPSSQSQTDSQGVSDELRAQLPASFNRPKKTVTGQPGQPVPRTITNKEVRFLALDKCLPGRHFLQLCEIHPHQEEDASKYAPQPSGPRFRFEYDPEWLAIIRVFHDLLQFGDPTAQNPPNIGEDQYLPLIKAQMEWVDENIVKNDRLEIPRNFEITAPPYVHGTPAIVHEQPEEYTSPQTAAFCSLLGIQNLWDASSEERAERKARGPAPSQRGGFQGRGPPRGGHRGGHRGHGGHGGRGRGRGRGRGGRW
;
A
#
# COMPACT_ATOMS: atom_id res chain seq x y z
N MET A 1 6.71 3.43 11.45
CA MET A 1 5.53 2.98 12.22
C MET A 1 5.47 3.56 13.63
N ASP A 2 6.49 4.34 14.01
CA ASP A 2 6.67 4.84 15.37
C ASP A 2 5.64 5.91 15.75
N ARG A 3 4.98 6.51 14.74
CA ARG A 3 4.10 7.67 14.86
C ARG A 3 2.59 7.38 14.90
N LEU A 4 2.14 6.16 14.62
CA LEU A 4 0.70 5.82 14.67
C LEU A 4 0.38 4.77 15.72
N ARG A 5 1.29 3.80 15.90
CA ARG A 5 1.20 2.68 16.87
C ARG A 5 -0.26 2.22 17.14
N PRO A 6 -1.07 1.87 16.12
CA PRO A 6 -2.44 1.44 16.37
C PRO A 6 -2.46 0.08 17.10
N PRO A 7 -3.42 -0.21 17.98
CA PRO A 7 -3.50 -1.52 18.65
C PRO A 7 -3.54 -2.70 17.67
N TYR A 8 -4.20 -2.49 16.53
CA TYR A 8 -4.30 -3.44 15.44
C TYR A 8 -3.93 -2.81 14.10
N TRP A 9 -3.20 -3.54 13.28
CA TRP A 9 -2.92 -3.19 11.89
C TRP A 9 -3.32 -4.35 10.99
N PHE A 10 -4.28 -4.13 10.10
CA PHE A 10 -4.74 -5.13 9.15
C PHE A 10 -4.23 -4.82 7.74
N SER A 11 -3.65 -5.83 7.07
CA SER A 11 -3.22 -5.72 5.67
C SER A 11 -4.06 -6.62 4.77
N ALA A 12 -4.73 -6.02 3.79
CA ALA A 12 -5.53 -6.75 2.80
C ALA A 12 -4.71 -7.26 1.59
N HIS A 13 -3.47 -6.78 1.41
CA HIS A 13 -2.73 -6.92 0.14
C HIS A 13 -1.54 -7.88 0.20
N LEU A 14 -1.23 -8.46 1.37
CA LEU A 14 -0.09 -9.38 1.49
C LEU A 14 -0.37 -10.75 0.84
N HIS A 15 -1.64 -11.14 0.71
CA HIS A 15 -2.05 -12.38 0.03
C HIS A 15 -1.44 -13.67 0.60
N VAL A 16 -1.03 -13.60 1.85
CA VAL A 16 -0.57 -14.72 2.68
C VAL A 16 -1.01 -14.41 4.10
N LYS A 17 -1.44 -15.45 4.84
CA LYS A 17 -1.71 -15.28 6.25
C LYS A 17 -0.39 -15.05 7.00
N TYR A 18 -0.26 -13.87 7.59
CA TYR A 18 0.91 -13.51 8.39
C TYR A 18 0.44 -12.72 9.61
N ALA A 19 0.84 -13.15 10.80
CA ALA A 19 0.55 -12.47 12.05
C ALA A 19 1.87 -12.09 12.71
N ALA A 20 1.98 -10.85 13.14
CA ALA A 20 3.17 -10.35 13.81
C ALA A 20 2.79 -9.41 14.95
N LEU A 21 3.66 -9.32 15.95
CA LEU A 21 3.55 -8.38 17.06
C LEU A 21 4.75 -7.45 17.00
N LYS A 22 4.51 -6.15 16.85
CA LYS A 22 5.57 -5.13 16.93
C LYS A 22 5.50 -4.43 18.27
N THR A 23 6.53 -4.62 19.09
CA THR A 23 6.69 -3.93 20.37
C THR A 23 7.55 -2.68 20.20
N TYR A 24 7.31 -1.66 21.03
CA TYR A 24 8.08 -0.42 21.08
C TYR A 24 8.68 -0.26 22.46
N SER A 25 9.99 -0.03 22.53
CA SER A 25 10.66 0.33 23.79
C SER A 25 10.34 1.78 24.16
N ASP A 26 10.31 2.05 25.47
CA ASP A 26 10.31 3.41 25.98
C ASP A 26 11.70 3.98 25.70
N GLN A 27 11.89 4.66 24.57
CA GLN A 27 13.07 5.50 24.42
C GLN A 27 12.93 6.65 25.41
N ALA A 28 13.67 6.55 26.53
CA ALA A 28 13.95 7.67 27.40
C ALA A 28 14.45 8.83 26.52
N SER A 29 13.84 9.99 26.70
CA SER A 29 14.24 11.24 26.09
C SER A 29 15.63 11.66 26.59
N ASP A 30 16.71 11.14 25.99
CA ASP A 30 18.05 11.64 26.27
C ASP A 30 18.51 12.54 25.13
N SER A 31 18.15 13.82 25.26
CA SER A 31 18.96 14.90 24.72
C SER A 31 20.01 15.29 25.76
N ALA A 32 21.28 15.12 25.36
CA ALA A 32 22.48 15.76 25.88
C ALA A 32 23.03 15.30 27.26
N SER A 33 24.12 14.54 27.21
CA SER A 33 25.38 15.02 27.80
C SER A 33 26.57 14.17 27.34
N ASN A 34 27.44 14.83 26.59
CA ASN A 34 28.87 14.54 26.48
C ASN A 34 29.46 14.37 27.90
N GLN A 35 30.01 13.20 28.23
CA GLN A 35 30.93 13.05 29.35
C GLN A 35 31.84 11.83 29.19
N GLN A 36 33.09 12.16 28.88
CA GLN A 36 34.36 11.52 29.24
C GLN A 36 34.34 10.13 29.88
N GLN A 37 34.98 9.22 29.16
CA GLN A 37 35.43 7.90 29.57
C GLN A 37 36.70 8.04 30.43
N THR A 38 36.59 7.78 31.73
CA THR A 38 37.75 7.49 32.59
C THR A 38 37.73 6.01 32.98
N VAL A 39 38.85 5.37 32.67
CA VAL A 39 39.17 3.96 32.91
C VAL A 39 39.28 3.67 34.41
N GLY A 40 38.72 2.53 34.83
CA GLY A 40 38.93 1.91 36.13
C GLY A 40 38.49 0.45 36.07
N GLU A 41 39.42 -0.44 35.71
CA GLU A 41 39.29 -1.88 35.86
C GLU A 41 39.40 -2.27 37.34
N GLU A 42 38.49 -3.11 37.86
CA GLU A 42 38.85 -4.43 38.40
C GLU A 42 37.62 -5.28 38.80
N ALA A 43 37.66 -6.52 38.30
CA ALA A 43 37.22 -7.80 38.88
C ALA A 43 35.74 -8.09 39.26
N GLY A 44 35.11 -8.94 38.44
CA GLY A 44 34.60 -10.23 38.93
C GLY A 44 33.10 -10.53 38.76
N GLY A 45 32.78 -11.43 37.82
CA GLY A 45 31.78 -12.48 38.07
C GLY A 45 30.51 -12.52 37.20
N ALA A 46 30.44 -13.58 36.40
CA ALA A 46 29.26 -14.31 35.91
C ALA A 46 28.41 -13.71 34.76
N GLU A 47 28.26 -14.56 33.75
CA GLU A 47 27.61 -14.39 32.47
C GLU A 47 26.08 -14.37 32.57
N GLU A 48 25.43 -13.51 31.79
CA GLU A 48 24.23 -13.88 31.02
C GLU A 48 24.11 -12.94 29.81
N LYS A 49 24.43 -13.47 28.62
CA LYS A 49 24.28 -12.78 27.33
C LYS A 49 22.80 -12.73 26.97
N ILE A 50 22.19 -11.55 27.01
CA ILE A 50 20.93 -11.31 26.30
C ILE A 50 21.30 -10.98 24.86
N ALA A 51 21.03 -11.93 23.98
CA ALA A 51 21.20 -11.80 22.54
C ALA A 51 20.28 -10.70 22.00
N ASP A 52 20.88 -9.84 21.20
CA ASP A 52 20.24 -8.96 20.24
C ASP A 52 19.30 -9.80 19.35
N ALA A 53 17.99 -9.67 19.55
CA ALA A 53 16.98 -10.35 18.76
C ALA A 53 16.77 -9.59 17.45
N GLY A 54 17.77 -9.67 16.56
CA GLY A 54 17.60 -9.40 15.15
C GLY A 54 16.56 -10.36 14.57
N ASN A 55 15.65 -9.84 13.75
CA ASN A 55 14.61 -10.63 13.10
C ASN A 55 15.25 -11.68 12.19
N PRO A 56 15.09 -12.99 12.43
CA PRO A 56 15.73 -14.03 11.63
C PRO A 56 15.24 -14.07 10.16
N ASP A 57 14.18 -13.33 9.83
CA ASP A 57 13.63 -13.20 8.47
C ASP A 57 14.06 -11.90 7.75
N GLU A 58 15.00 -11.11 8.29
CA GLU A 58 15.53 -9.93 7.60
C GLU A 58 16.47 -10.36 6.46
N ILE A 59 16.08 -10.09 5.22
CA ILE A 59 16.90 -10.33 4.02
C ILE A 59 17.81 -9.12 3.84
N ASP A 60 19.11 -9.29 4.05
CA ASP A 60 20.13 -8.30 3.73
C ASP A 60 20.30 -8.23 2.20
N LEU A 61 20.00 -7.08 1.61
CA LEU A 61 19.91 -6.89 0.16
C LEU A 61 21.21 -6.39 -0.48
N ASP A 62 22.33 -6.49 0.23
CA ASP A 62 23.64 -5.96 -0.21
C ASP A 62 24.59 -7.06 -0.72
N LEU A 63 24.07 -8.06 -1.45
CA LEU A 63 24.87 -9.11 -2.11
C LEU A 63 25.01 -8.84 -3.61
N ASP A 64 25.99 -8.01 -3.97
CA ASP A 64 26.50 -7.92 -5.34
C ASP A 64 27.37 -9.17 -5.65
N GLU A 65 26.97 -9.88 -6.70
CA GLU A 65 27.48 -11.17 -7.17
C GLU A 65 28.64 -10.94 -8.16
N GLU A 66 29.88 -11.28 -7.80
CA GLU A 66 30.94 -11.54 -8.79
C GLU A 66 31.98 -12.56 -8.28
N ASP A 67 32.23 -13.57 -9.13
CA ASP A 67 32.85 -14.86 -8.85
C ASP A 67 34.31 -14.90 -9.40
N GLY A 68 35.28 -15.46 -8.66
CA GLY A 68 36.60 -15.88 -9.19
C GLY A 68 37.87 -15.57 -8.35
N PRO A 69 38.99 -16.34 -8.50
CA PRO A 69 39.53 -17.17 -7.40
C PRO A 69 40.94 -16.82 -6.82
N GLU A 70 41.28 -17.57 -5.76
CA GLU A 70 42.43 -17.58 -4.82
C GLU A 70 43.88 -17.33 -5.34
N THR A 71 44.75 -16.74 -4.49
CA THR A 71 46.10 -17.28 -4.14
C THR A 71 46.89 -16.47 -3.06
N THR A 72 47.30 -17.18 -1.98
CA THR A 72 48.57 -17.14 -1.19
C THR A 72 49.17 -15.87 -0.52
N LYS A 73 49.48 -16.02 0.79
CA LYS A 73 50.35 -15.21 1.72
C LYS A 73 51.87 -15.39 1.43
N PRO A 74 52.86 -14.58 1.94
CA PRO A 74 52.97 -13.97 3.29
C PRO A 74 53.58 -12.53 3.44
N ALA A 75 53.60 -12.05 4.70
CA ALA A 75 53.87 -10.70 5.27
C ALA A 75 55.37 -10.27 5.32
N PRO A 76 55.81 -9.15 5.99
CA PRO A 76 55.10 -8.02 6.64
C PRO A 76 55.67 -6.60 6.35
N SER A 77 54.91 -5.52 6.63
CA SER A 77 55.34 -4.34 7.44
C SER A 77 54.42 -3.10 7.28
N SER A 78 54.24 -2.38 8.41
CA SER A 78 53.96 -0.93 8.54
C SER A 78 52.54 -0.38 8.33
N GLN A 79 51.93 0.02 9.46
CA GLN A 79 51.08 1.20 9.72
C GLN A 79 50.18 1.75 8.60
N SER A 80 48.85 1.73 8.80
CA SER A 80 47.98 2.93 8.88
C SER A 80 46.48 2.55 8.85
N GLN A 81 45.70 3.28 9.65
CA GLN A 81 44.25 3.17 9.75
C GLN A 81 43.61 3.35 8.36
N THR A 82 42.86 2.35 7.91
CA THR A 82 42.06 2.41 6.71
C THR A 82 40.67 1.87 7.02
N ASP A 83 39.72 2.78 7.11
CA ASP A 83 38.30 2.43 7.00
C ASP A 83 38.03 1.83 5.62
N SER A 84 37.17 0.84 5.59
CA SER A 84 36.81 0.00 4.45
C SER A 84 36.19 0.80 3.30
N GLN A 85 37.05 1.34 2.43
CA GLN A 85 36.95 1.61 0.99
C GLN A 85 38.05 2.64 0.68
N GLY A 86 39.23 2.14 0.29
CA GLY A 86 40.52 2.84 0.28
C GLY A 86 40.68 4.01 -0.70
N VAL A 87 39.87 5.06 -0.55
CA VAL A 87 40.10 6.36 -1.18
C VAL A 87 40.17 7.40 -0.06
N SER A 88 41.30 8.08 0.08
CA SER A 88 41.47 9.15 1.05
C SER A 88 40.55 10.33 0.70
N ASP A 89 40.06 11.04 1.72
CA ASP A 89 39.15 12.18 1.51
C ASP A 89 39.78 13.31 0.69
N GLU A 90 41.11 13.39 0.70
CA GLU A 90 41.89 14.32 -0.11
C GLU A 90 41.79 14.01 -1.62
N LEU A 91 41.71 12.73 -2.01
CA LEU A 91 41.46 12.32 -3.40
C LEU A 91 40.01 12.55 -3.83
N ARG A 92 39.04 12.40 -2.91
CA ARG A 92 37.63 12.71 -3.19
C ARG A 92 37.42 14.22 -3.43
N ALA A 93 38.17 15.08 -2.75
CA ALA A 93 38.10 16.53 -2.91
C ALA A 93 38.60 17.03 -4.28
N GLN A 94 39.36 16.22 -5.01
CA GLN A 94 39.84 16.54 -6.36
C GLN A 94 38.84 16.17 -7.47
N LEU A 95 37.76 15.46 -7.14
CA LEU A 95 36.73 15.12 -8.11
C LEU A 95 35.84 16.33 -8.44
N PRO A 96 35.29 16.41 -9.68
CA PRO A 96 34.34 17.45 -10.05
C PRO A 96 33.16 17.49 -9.07
N ALA A 97 32.56 18.67 -8.87
CA ALA A 97 31.46 18.88 -7.94
C ALA A 97 30.27 17.92 -8.12
N SER A 98 30.10 17.33 -9.31
CA SER A 98 29.12 16.29 -9.62
C SER A 98 29.30 14.97 -8.86
N PHE A 99 30.50 14.70 -8.32
CA PHE A 99 30.81 13.51 -7.52
C PHE A 99 30.70 13.74 -6.02
N ASN A 100 30.49 14.99 -5.59
CA ASN A 100 30.18 15.27 -4.20
C ASN A 100 28.80 14.68 -3.90
N ARG A 101 28.74 13.80 -2.89
CA ARG A 101 27.45 13.33 -2.37
C ARG A 101 26.62 14.57 -2.04
N PRO A 102 25.38 14.70 -2.56
CA PRO A 102 24.54 15.84 -2.20
C PRO A 102 24.49 15.88 -0.67
N LYS A 103 24.79 17.06 -0.10
CA LYS A 103 24.65 17.27 1.34
C LYS A 103 23.24 16.77 1.68
N LYS A 104 23.14 15.72 2.49
CA LYS A 104 21.85 15.32 3.06
C LYS A 104 21.32 16.58 3.72
N THR A 105 20.36 17.22 3.09
CA THR A 105 19.53 18.21 3.77
C THR A 105 19.02 17.45 4.99
N VAL A 106 19.29 17.99 6.18
CA VAL A 106 18.72 17.48 7.42
C VAL A 106 17.25 17.85 7.36
N THR A 107 16.48 17.20 6.48
CA THR A 107 15.07 17.02 6.73
C THR A 107 15.05 16.13 7.96
N GLY A 108 14.58 16.66 9.09
CA GLY A 108 14.32 15.84 10.27
C GLY A 108 13.59 14.57 9.84
N GLN A 109 13.84 13.44 10.51
CA GLN A 109 13.15 12.20 10.18
C GLN A 109 11.64 12.49 10.09
N PRO A 110 11.00 12.28 8.93
CA PRO A 110 9.62 12.69 8.73
C PRO A 110 8.75 12.11 9.83
N GLY A 111 8.03 12.99 10.54
CA GLY A 111 7.14 12.56 11.60
C GLY A 111 7.78 12.13 12.93
N GLN A 112 8.95 12.67 13.25
CA GLN A 112 9.48 12.69 14.62
C GLN A 112 9.39 14.10 15.22
N PRO A 113 9.12 14.25 16.53
CA PRO A 113 8.91 13.19 17.51
C PRO A 113 7.50 12.57 17.46
N VAL A 114 7.39 11.34 17.95
CA VAL A 114 6.08 10.68 18.18
C VAL A 114 5.21 11.56 19.09
N PRO A 115 3.96 11.88 18.71
CA PRO A 115 3.06 12.64 19.56
C PRO A 115 2.90 11.97 20.93
N ARG A 116 2.97 12.77 22.01
CA ARG A 116 2.83 12.28 23.40
C ARG A 116 1.49 11.60 23.68
N THR A 117 0.49 11.84 22.85
CA THR A 117 -0.83 11.22 22.89
C THR A 117 -0.83 9.75 22.50
N ILE A 118 0.23 9.26 21.86
CA ILE A 118 0.35 7.87 21.41
C ILE A 118 1.05 7.07 22.51
N THR A 119 0.25 6.41 23.34
CA THR A 119 0.72 5.64 24.50
C THR A 119 0.92 4.16 24.20
N ASN A 120 0.42 3.68 23.06
CA ASN A 120 0.46 2.27 22.74
C ASN A 120 1.90 1.77 22.47
N LYS A 121 2.24 0.65 23.08
CA LYS A 121 3.57 0.02 22.98
C LYS A 121 3.58 -1.25 22.15
N GLU A 122 2.42 -1.70 21.67
CA GLU A 122 2.31 -2.92 20.88
C GLU A 122 1.36 -2.74 19.69
N VAL A 123 1.77 -3.16 18.50
CA VAL A 123 0.91 -3.23 17.31
C VAL A 123 0.74 -4.69 16.93
N ARG A 124 -0.51 -5.16 16.90
CA ARG A 124 -0.87 -6.49 16.41
C ARG A 124 -1.14 -6.44 14.92
N PHE A 125 -0.19 -6.92 14.13
CA PHE A 125 -0.30 -7.01 12.68
C PHE A 125 -0.98 -8.32 12.27
N LEU A 126 -1.94 -8.23 11.34
CA LEU A 126 -2.53 -9.39 10.69
C LEU A 126 -2.74 -9.12 9.20
N ALA A 127 -2.24 -10.04 8.38
CA ALA A 127 -2.60 -10.17 6.98
C ALA A 127 -3.32 -11.50 6.74
N LEU A 128 -4.20 -11.51 5.74
CA LEU A 128 -4.97 -12.69 5.33
C LEU A 128 -4.60 -13.13 3.92
N ASP A 129 -4.88 -14.40 3.64
CA ASP A 129 -4.61 -15.02 2.36
C ASP A 129 -5.62 -14.61 1.28
N LYS A 130 -5.33 -14.93 0.02
CA LYS A 130 -6.33 -14.76 -1.06
C LYS A 130 -7.52 -15.68 -0.83
N CYS A 131 -8.72 -15.21 -1.23
CA CYS A 131 -9.96 -15.98 -1.26
C CYS A 131 -9.91 -17.13 -2.29
N LEU A 132 -9.09 -18.14 -2.00
CA LEU A 132 -8.86 -19.33 -2.80
C LEU A 132 -9.14 -20.59 -1.95
N PRO A 133 -9.50 -21.72 -2.60
CA PRO A 133 -9.74 -22.97 -1.89
C PRO A 133 -8.56 -23.38 -1.00
N GLY A 134 -8.86 -23.82 0.23
CA GLY A 134 -7.86 -24.32 1.18
C GLY A 134 -6.96 -23.27 1.82
N ARG A 135 -7.28 -21.97 1.69
CA ARG A 135 -6.47 -20.87 2.24
C ARG A 135 -7.13 -20.14 3.41
N HIS A 136 -6.33 -19.45 4.20
CA HIS A 136 -6.81 -18.71 5.38
C HIS A 136 -7.14 -17.25 5.03
N PHE A 137 -8.21 -17.05 4.26
CA PHE A 137 -8.65 -15.73 3.78
C PHE A 137 -9.66 -15.03 4.68
N LEU A 138 -10.17 -15.69 5.73
CA LEU A 138 -11.15 -15.15 6.65
C LEU A 138 -10.77 -15.49 8.10
N GLN A 139 -10.82 -14.49 8.97
CA GLN A 139 -10.62 -14.62 10.40
C GLN A 139 -11.62 -13.74 11.15
N LEU A 140 -12.30 -14.33 12.13
CA LEU A 140 -13.13 -13.58 13.08
C LEU A 140 -12.26 -13.24 14.30
N CYS A 141 -12.29 -11.99 14.74
CA CYS A 141 -11.58 -11.54 15.94
C CYS A 141 -12.47 -10.59 16.76
N GLU A 142 -12.28 -10.64 18.07
CA GLU A 142 -12.89 -9.69 18.99
C GLU A 142 -11.93 -8.51 19.20
N ILE A 143 -12.44 -7.30 19.04
CA ILE A 143 -11.67 -6.05 19.17
C ILE A 143 -12.32 -5.24 20.27
N HIS A 144 -11.52 -4.88 21.27
CA HIS A 144 -11.94 -3.98 22.34
C HIS A 144 -11.62 -2.53 21.98
N PRO A 145 -12.44 -1.56 22.41
CA PRO A 145 -12.11 -0.15 22.31
C PRO A 145 -10.73 0.14 22.90
N HIS A 146 -9.98 1.03 22.27
CA HIS A 146 -8.65 1.39 22.76
C HIS A 146 -8.71 2.06 24.14
N GLN A 147 -9.74 2.90 24.36
CA GLN A 147 -10.05 3.49 25.65
C GLN A 147 -11.36 2.92 26.16
N GLU A 148 -11.35 2.29 27.33
CA GLU A 148 -12.57 1.73 27.94
C GLU A 148 -13.61 2.80 28.27
N GLU A 149 -13.14 4.02 28.55
CA GLU A 149 -13.99 5.20 28.81
C GLU A 149 -14.89 5.53 27.61
N ASP A 150 -14.41 5.33 26.38
CA ASP A 150 -15.19 5.57 25.16
C ASP A 150 -16.35 4.57 25.03
N ALA A 151 -16.22 3.36 25.58
CA ALA A 151 -17.31 2.40 25.58
C ALA A 151 -18.53 2.94 26.36
N SER A 152 -18.29 3.79 27.36
CA SER A 152 -19.36 4.40 28.17
C SER A 152 -20.04 5.56 27.44
N LYS A 153 -19.35 6.27 26.54
CA LYS A 153 -19.93 7.33 25.70
C LYS A 153 -21.00 6.79 24.74
N TYR A 154 -20.82 5.56 24.26
CA TYR A 154 -21.74 4.89 23.33
C TYR A 154 -22.48 3.74 24.03
N ALA A 155 -23.43 4.08 24.90
CA ALA A 155 -24.25 3.09 25.61
C ALA A 155 -25.11 2.24 24.64
N PRO A 156 -25.41 0.97 24.98
CA PRO A 156 -26.28 0.13 24.17
C PRO A 156 -27.66 0.79 23.96
N GLN A 157 -28.04 0.95 22.69
CA GLN A 157 -29.34 1.52 22.33
C GLN A 157 -30.41 0.41 22.30
N PRO A 158 -31.69 0.71 22.65
CA PRO A 158 -32.78 -0.28 22.62
C PRO A 158 -33.04 -0.85 21.22
N SER A 159 -32.76 -0.06 20.18
CA SER A 159 -32.93 -0.44 18.78
C SER A 159 -31.79 0.14 17.93
N GLY A 160 -31.12 -0.72 17.15
CA GLY A 160 -30.04 -0.34 16.26
C GLY A 160 -28.65 -0.76 16.74
N PRO A 161 -27.62 -0.62 15.90
CA PRO A 161 -26.25 -0.96 16.29
C PRO A 161 -25.73 0.05 17.32
N ARG A 162 -25.02 -0.46 18.34
CA ARG A 162 -24.37 0.36 19.38
C ARG A 162 -23.35 1.33 18.79
N PHE A 163 -22.61 0.89 17.79
CA PHE A 163 -21.56 1.67 17.13
C PHE A 163 -21.98 2.05 15.71
N ARG A 164 -21.58 3.24 15.29
CA ARG A 164 -21.83 3.78 13.95
C ARG A 164 -20.50 4.08 13.29
N PHE A 165 -20.50 4.08 11.96
CA PHE A 165 -19.34 4.55 11.21
C PHE A 165 -19.44 6.07 11.06
N GLU A 166 -18.36 6.75 11.37
CA GLU A 166 -18.23 8.19 11.27
C GLU A 166 -16.99 8.53 10.45
N TYR A 167 -17.02 9.68 9.79
CA TYR A 167 -15.83 10.27 9.20
C TYR A 167 -14.90 10.78 10.29
N ASP A 168 -13.60 10.58 10.09
CA ASP A 168 -12.59 11.17 10.95
C ASP A 168 -12.37 12.66 10.57
N PRO A 169 -12.50 13.62 11.52
CA PRO A 169 -12.37 15.04 11.21
C PRO A 169 -11.00 15.45 10.65
N GLU A 170 -9.92 14.85 11.14
CA GLU A 170 -8.56 15.13 10.65
C GLU A 170 -8.42 14.66 9.19
N TRP A 171 -8.93 13.46 8.88
CA TRP A 171 -8.96 12.92 7.54
C TRP A 171 -9.76 13.81 6.57
N LEU A 172 -10.92 14.33 7.00
CA LEU A 172 -11.70 15.28 6.20
C LEU A 172 -10.91 16.58 5.92
N ALA A 173 -10.20 17.10 6.92
CA ALA A 173 -9.36 18.28 6.76
C ALA A 173 -8.21 18.03 5.78
N ILE A 174 -7.55 16.88 5.88
CA ILE A 174 -6.49 16.44 4.95
C ILE A 174 -7.05 16.38 3.53
N ILE A 175 -8.19 15.70 3.32
CA ILE A 175 -8.82 15.64 1.99
C ILE A 175 -9.01 17.06 1.43
N ARG A 176 -9.56 17.99 2.22
CA ARG A 176 -9.79 19.37 1.78
C ARG A 176 -8.50 20.09 1.39
N VAL A 177 -7.41 19.93 2.14
CA VAL A 177 -6.11 20.55 1.80
C VAL A 177 -5.56 20.04 0.47
N PHE A 178 -5.66 18.74 0.23
CA PHE A 178 -5.02 18.10 -0.93
C PHE A 178 -5.94 17.97 -2.16
N HIS A 179 -7.23 18.30 -2.03
CA HIS A 179 -8.20 18.13 -3.11
C HIS A 179 -7.83 18.93 -4.37
N ASP A 180 -7.45 20.20 -4.20
CA ASP A 180 -7.13 21.10 -5.31
C ASP A 180 -5.83 20.73 -6.04
N LEU A 181 -5.05 19.82 -5.46
CA LEU A 181 -3.82 19.31 -6.05
C LEU A 181 -4.06 18.12 -7.00
N LEU A 182 -5.27 17.57 -7.01
CA LEU A 182 -5.61 16.42 -7.85
C LEU A 182 -5.86 16.86 -9.29
N GLN A 183 -5.08 16.31 -10.23
CA GLN A 183 -5.26 16.52 -11.66
C GLN A 183 -5.47 15.16 -12.34
N PHE A 184 -6.49 15.09 -13.19
CA PHE A 184 -6.86 13.87 -13.91
C PHE A 184 -7.00 14.14 -15.41
N GLY A 185 -6.62 13.17 -16.23
CA GLY A 185 -6.82 13.23 -17.67
C GLY A 185 -5.75 13.99 -18.47
N ASP A 186 -4.78 14.63 -17.82
CA ASP A 186 -3.62 15.25 -18.47
C ASP A 186 -2.38 14.35 -18.31
N PRO A 187 -1.87 13.72 -19.39
CA PRO A 187 -0.65 12.91 -19.35
C PRO A 187 0.63 13.72 -19.03
N THR A 188 0.58 15.04 -19.16
CA THR A 188 1.72 15.94 -18.92
C THR A 188 1.71 16.56 -17.53
N ALA A 189 0.63 16.32 -16.75
CA ALA A 189 0.53 16.80 -15.39
C ALA A 189 1.70 16.29 -14.54
N GLN A 190 2.28 17.20 -13.76
CA GLN A 190 3.32 16.86 -12.80
C GLN A 190 2.71 16.73 -11.41
N ASN A 191 3.25 15.81 -10.62
CA ASN A 191 2.88 15.71 -9.22
C ASN A 191 3.25 17.02 -8.50
N PRO A 192 2.36 17.57 -7.68
CA PRO A 192 2.66 18.73 -6.85
C PRO A 192 3.91 18.49 -6.00
N PRO A 193 4.78 19.50 -5.83
CA PRO A 193 5.95 19.37 -4.98
C PRO A 193 5.54 19.20 -3.51
N ASN A 194 6.27 18.36 -2.79
CA ASN A 194 6.13 18.24 -1.33
C ASN A 194 6.72 19.49 -0.66
N ILE A 195 5.86 20.31 -0.04
CA ILE A 195 6.26 21.56 0.63
C ILE A 195 6.65 21.39 2.10
N GLY A 196 6.60 20.16 2.63
CA GLY A 196 7.04 19.81 3.97
C GLY A 196 5.97 19.97 5.06
N GLU A 197 6.16 19.23 6.15
CA GLU A 197 5.22 19.14 7.27
C GLU A 197 4.93 20.51 7.93
N ASP A 198 5.96 21.34 8.11
CA ASP A 198 5.82 22.67 8.72
C ASP A 198 4.88 23.59 7.93
N GLN A 199 4.77 23.38 6.61
CA GLN A 199 3.87 24.16 5.76
C GLN A 199 2.48 23.52 5.67
N TYR A 200 2.38 22.19 5.67
CA TYR A 200 1.07 21.51 5.64
C TYR A 200 0.31 21.63 6.96
N LEU A 201 1.00 21.61 8.11
CA LEU A 201 0.35 21.65 9.43
C LEU A 201 -0.56 22.87 9.62
N PRO A 202 -0.14 24.11 9.32
CA PRO A 202 -1.04 25.28 9.36
C PRO A 202 -2.25 25.16 8.43
N LEU A 203 -2.07 24.61 7.22
CA LEU A 203 -3.15 24.43 6.26
C LEU A 203 -4.18 23.40 6.76
N ILE A 204 -3.71 22.27 7.28
CA ILE A 204 -4.55 21.22 7.86
C ILE A 204 -5.30 21.76 9.07
N LYS A 205 -4.65 22.52 9.95
CA LYS A 205 -5.31 23.15 11.10
C LYS A 205 -6.43 24.10 10.68
N ALA A 206 -6.19 24.96 9.68
CA ALA A 206 -7.23 25.84 9.16
C ALA A 206 -8.42 25.06 8.57
N GLN A 207 -8.17 23.96 7.84
CA GLN A 207 -9.26 23.11 7.34
C GLN A 207 -9.95 22.32 8.46
N MET A 208 -9.24 21.96 9.52
CA MET A 208 -9.80 21.28 10.69
C MET A 208 -10.74 22.20 11.47
N GLU A 209 -10.41 23.49 11.62
CA GLU A 209 -11.35 24.51 12.16
C GLU A 209 -12.61 24.62 11.30
N TRP A 210 -12.45 24.66 9.98
CA TRP A 210 -13.60 24.66 9.06
C TRP A 210 -14.47 23.40 9.22
N VAL A 211 -13.85 22.22 9.31
CA VAL A 211 -14.55 20.93 9.50
C VAL A 211 -15.27 20.92 10.85
N ASP A 212 -14.67 21.43 11.90
CA ASP A 212 -15.30 21.55 13.21
C ASP A 212 -16.58 22.39 13.14
N GLU A 213 -16.49 23.59 12.55
CA GLU A 213 -17.61 24.51 12.43
C GLU A 213 -18.74 24.00 11.52
N ASN A 214 -18.38 23.39 10.40
CA ASN A 214 -19.36 23.01 9.39
C ASN A 214 -19.88 21.59 9.59
N ILE A 215 -19.09 20.66 10.09
CA ILE A 215 -19.44 19.23 10.11
C ILE A 215 -19.61 18.73 11.54
N VAL A 216 -18.61 18.91 12.40
CA VAL A 216 -18.60 18.35 13.76
C VAL A 216 -19.70 18.99 14.63
N LYS A 217 -19.72 20.33 14.72
CA LYS A 217 -20.72 21.07 15.52
C LYS A 217 -22.16 20.84 15.05
N ASN A 218 -22.34 20.45 13.78
CA ASN A 218 -23.64 20.17 13.19
C ASN A 218 -24.00 18.67 13.21
N ASP A 219 -23.19 17.83 13.87
CA ASP A 219 -23.40 16.38 14.00
C ASP A 219 -23.52 15.65 12.64
N ARG A 220 -22.66 16.02 11.68
CA ARG A 220 -22.69 15.49 10.30
C ARG A 220 -21.55 14.51 10.00
N LEU A 221 -20.95 13.92 11.04
CA LEU A 221 -19.87 12.94 10.88
C LEU A 221 -20.38 11.53 10.56
N GLU A 222 -21.62 11.18 10.92
CA GLU A 222 -22.18 9.86 10.63
C GLU A 222 -22.21 9.57 9.13
N ILE A 223 -21.66 8.41 8.74
CA ILE A 223 -21.69 7.97 7.35
C ILE A 223 -23.14 7.61 6.97
N PRO A 224 -23.73 8.28 5.97
CA PRO A 224 -25.12 8.06 5.61
C PRO A 224 -25.34 6.66 5.03
N ARG A 225 -26.51 6.08 5.31
CA ARG A 225 -26.95 4.80 4.73
C ARG A 225 -27.70 5.02 3.42
N ASN A 226 -27.08 5.74 2.49
CA ASN A 226 -27.64 6.12 1.19
C ASN A 226 -27.03 5.30 0.03
N PHE A 227 -26.79 4.01 0.26
CA PHE A 227 -26.29 3.15 -0.80
C PHE A 227 -27.40 2.86 -1.82
N GLU A 228 -27.09 3.08 -3.08
CA GLU A 228 -28.04 3.02 -4.19
C GLU A 228 -27.36 2.38 -5.41
N ILE A 229 -28.16 1.75 -6.27
CA ILE A 229 -27.67 1.11 -7.49
C ILE A 229 -27.29 2.20 -8.49
N THR A 230 -26.02 2.27 -8.87
CA THR A 230 -25.49 3.29 -9.79
C THR A 230 -25.39 2.84 -11.23
N ALA A 231 -25.36 1.53 -11.46
CA ALA A 231 -25.23 0.91 -12.79
C ALA A 231 -26.20 -0.28 -12.91
N PRO A 232 -26.64 -0.64 -14.13
CA PRO A 232 -27.48 -1.81 -14.33
C PRO A 232 -26.84 -3.08 -13.76
N PRO A 233 -27.56 -3.87 -12.94
CA PRO A 233 -27.03 -5.10 -12.39
C PRO A 233 -26.84 -6.14 -13.51
N TYR A 234 -25.97 -7.12 -13.25
CA TYR A 234 -25.82 -8.26 -14.14
C TYR A 234 -27.14 -9.01 -14.33
N VAL A 235 -27.47 -9.32 -15.58
CA VAL A 235 -28.67 -10.10 -15.94
C VAL A 235 -28.23 -11.46 -16.45
N HIS A 236 -28.74 -12.53 -15.84
CA HIS A 236 -28.41 -13.89 -16.26
C HIS A 236 -28.75 -14.11 -17.75
N GLY A 237 -27.77 -14.59 -18.52
CA GLY A 237 -27.90 -14.80 -19.96
C GLY A 237 -27.34 -13.66 -20.82
N THR A 238 -26.86 -12.56 -20.23
CA THR A 238 -26.09 -11.56 -20.99
C THR A 238 -24.78 -12.16 -21.50
N PRO A 239 -24.30 -11.77 -22.70
CA PRO A 239 -23.03 -12.21 -23.24
C PRO A 239 -21.87 -11.95 -22.28
N ALA A 240 -20.96 -12.90 -22.13
CA ALA A 240 -19.76 -12.72 -21.29
C ALA A 240 -18.77 -11.70 -21.88
N ILE A 241 -18.84 -11.47 -23.18
CA ILE A 241 -18.00 -10.52 -23.91
C ILE A 241 -18.92 -9.61 -24.70
N VAL A 242 -18.81 -8.31 -24.47
CA VAL A 242 -19.49 -7.25 -25.22
C VAL A 242 -18.44 -6.43 -25.96
N HIS A 243 -18.79 -5.94 -27.15
CA HIS A 243 -17.90 -5.09 -27.96
C HIS A 243 -18.13 -3.59 -27.73
N GLU A 244 -19.12 -3.25 -26.91
CA GLU A 244 -19.49 -1.88 -26.58
C GLU A 244 -18.72 -1.38 -25.37
N GLN A 245 -18.39 -0.10 -25.36
CA GLN A 245 -17.77 0.55 -24.21
C GLN A 245 -18.82 0.70 -23.08
N PRO A 246 -18.48 0.33 -21.83
CA PRO A 246 -19.34 0.56 -20.67
C PRO A 246 -19.72 2.04 -20.53
N GLU A 247 -20.87 2.28 -19.92
CA GLU A 247 -21.31 3.64 -19.59
C GLU A 247 -20.62 4.15 -18.32
N GLU A 248 -20.38 5.47 -18.29
CA GLU A 248 -19.91 6.19 -17.12
C GLU A 248 -21.10 6.62 -16.25
N TYR A 249 -21.08 6.29 -14.96
CA TYR A 249 -22.12 6.65 -14.00
C TYR A 249 -21.56 7.49 -12.87
N THR A 250 -22.25 8.57 -12.50
CA THR A 250 -21.92 9.35 -11.31
C THR A 250 -22.33 8.57 -10.07
N SER A 251 -21.42 8.46 -9.11
CA SER A 251 -21.70 7.93 -7.79
C SER A 251 -22.44 8.99 -6.95
N PRO A 252 -23.71 8.76 -6.57
CA PRO A 252 -24.45 9.68 -5.71
C PRO A 252 -23.82 9.78 -4.31
N GLN A 253 -23.16 8.71 -3.83
CA GLN A 253 -22.45 8.73 -2.56
C GLN A 253 -21.21 9.62 -2.64
N THR A 254 -20.46 9.57 -3.75
CA THR A 254 -19.32 10.48 -3.97
C THR A 254 -19.79 11.92 -4.11
N ALA A 255 -20.89 12.17 -4.82
CA ALA A 255 -21.47 13.50 -4.94
C ALA A 255 -21.92 14.07 -3.59
N ALA A 256 -22.61 13.27 -2.77
CA ALA A 256 -23.01 13.65 -1.41
C ALA A 256 -21.80 13.94 -0.52
N PHE A 257 -20.74 13.13 -0.62
CA PHE A 257 -19.49 13.35 0.12
C PHE A 257 -18.77 14.65 -0.28
N CYS A 258 -18.63 14.90 -1.59
CA CYS A 258 -18.07 16.16 -2.09
C CYS A 258 -18.91 17.36 -1.65
N SER A 259 -20.24 17.24 -1.65
CA SER A 259 -21.15 18.27 -1.17
C SER A 259 -21.02 18.54 0.34
N LEU A 260 -20.92 17.48 1.15
CA LEU A 260 -20.67 17.59 2.60
C LEU A 260 -19.38 18.35 2.88
N LEU A 261 -18.32 18.04 2.13
CA LEU A 261 -17.04 18.70 2.24
C LEU A 261 -16.98 20.05 1.52
N GLY A 262 -17.97 20.46 0.74
CA GLY A 262 -17.89 21.70 -0.06
C GLY A 262 -16.69 21.72 -1.02
N ILE A 263 -16.37 20.57 -1.63
CA ILE A 263 -15.31 20.40 -2.63
C ILE A 263 -15.90 20.01 -3.98
N GLN A 264 -15.13 20.20 -5.05
CA GLN A 264 -15.56 19.82 -6.40
C GLN A 264 -15.66 18.29 -6.52
N ASN A 265 -16.69 17.80 -7.22
CA ASN A 265 -16.72 16.39 -7.60
C ASN A 265 -15.97 16.19 -8.91
N LEU A 266 -14.68 15.87 -8.83
CA LEU A 266 -13.80 15.64 -9.99
C LEU A 266 -14.19 14.40 -10.83
N TRP A 267 -15.06 13.54 -10.29
CA TRP A 267 -15.52 12.31 -10.94
C TRP A 267 -16.91 12.44 -11.55
N ASP A 268 -17.60 13.56 -11.30
CA ASP A 268 -18.87 13.85 -11.95
C ASP A 268 -18.64 14.37 -13.36
N ALA A 269 -19.59 14.09 -14.24
CA ALA A 269 -19.61 14.59 -15.60
C ALA A 269 -21.04 14.65 -16.08
N SER A 270 -21.41 15.62 -16.91
CA SER A 270 -22.75 15.67 -17.48
C SER A 270 -23.00 14.48 -18.42
N SER A 271 -24.26 14.20 -18.74
CA SER A 271 -24.59 13.16 -19.72
C SER A 271 -23.98 13.46 -21.09
N GLU A 272 -23.86 14.73 -21.45
CA GLU A 272 -23.26 15.20 -22.69
C GLU A 272 -21.74 14.95 -22.69
N GLU A 273 -21.05 15.34 -21.62
CA GLU A 273 -19.60 15.11 -21.49
C GLU A 273 -19.24 13.63 -21.54
N ARG A 274 -20.04 12.77 -20.89
CA ARG A 274 -19.85 11.31 -20.94
C ARG A 274 -20.07 10.76 -22.35
N ALA A 275 -21.10 11.23 -23.05
CA ALA A 275 -21.36 10.84 -24.43
C ALA A 275 -20.22 11.27 -25.36
N GLU A 276 -19.68 12.47 -25.18
CA GLU A 276 -18.53 12.97 -25.94
C GLU A 276 -17.26 12.15 -25.67
N ARG A 277 -16.98 11.79 -24.41
CA ARG A 277 -15.84 10.92 -24.07
C ARG A 277 -15.99 9.53 -24.68
N LYS A 278 -17.19 8.95 -24.61
CA LYS A 278 -17.51 7.67 -25.25
C LYS A 278 -17.31 7.74 -26.77
N ALA A 279 -17.73 8.84 -27.40
CA ALA A 279 -17.55 9.05 -28.84
C ALA A 279 -16.07 9.25 -29.24
N ARG A 280 -15.27 9.90 -28.38
CA ARG A 280 -13.82 10.07 -28.58
C ARG A 280 -13.06 8.76 -28.51
N GLY A 281 -13.56 7.79 -27.74
CA GLY A 281 -12.95 6.48 -27.57
C GLY A 281 -11.63 6.53 -26.79
N PRO A 282 -10.95 5.38 -26.65
CA PRO A 282 -9.69 5.30 -25.91
C PRO A 282 -8.58 6.11 -26.58
N ALA A 283 -7.66 6.64 -25.77
CA ALA A 283 -6.48 7.33 -26.30
C ALA A 283 -5.66 6.38 -27.22
N PRO A 284 -5.10 6.89 -28.32
CA PRO A 284 -4.26 6.08 -29.20
C PRO A 284 -3.07 5.53 -28.42
N SER A 285 -2.90 4.21 -28.42
CA SER A 285 -1.80 3.56 -27.70
C SER A 285 -0.45 3.99 -28.26
N GLN A 286 0.40 4.59 -27.44
CA GLN A 286 1.79 4.90 -27.82
C GLN A 286 2.69 3.65 -27.94
N ARG A 287 2.18 2.46 -27.54
CA ARG A 287 2.85 1.18 -27.81
C ARG A 287 2.62 0.80 -29.27
N GLY A 288 3.67 0.96 -30.08
CA GLY A 288 3.68 0.51 -31.46
C GLY A 288 3.29 -0.97 -31.60
N GLY A 289 2.40 -1.25 -32.55
CA GLY A 289 2.36 -2.50 -33.29
C GLY A 289 2.06 -3.77 -32.50
N PHE A 290 0.80 -3.94 -32.06
CA PHE A 290 0.17 -5.24 -32.24
C PHE A 290 -1.09 -5.01 -33.06
N GLN A 291 -0.93 -5.10 -34.39
CA GLN A 291 -2.04 -5.08 -35.34
C GLN A 291 -3.05 -6.13 -34.89
N GLY A 292 -4.17 -5.64 -34.35
CA GLY A 292 -5.38 -6.43 -34.21
C GLY A 292 -5.66 -7.05 -35.57
N ARG A 293 -5.64 -8.39 -35.61
CA ARG A 293 -6.07 -9.19 -36.75
C ARG A 293 -7.41 -8.62 -37.22
N GLY A 294 -7.42 -8.04 -38.42
CA GLY A 294 -8.62 -7.54 -39.06
C GLY A 294 -9.71 -8.61 -39.20
N PRO A 295 -10.94 -8.20 -39.54
CA PRO A 295 -12.08 -9.10 -39.62
C PRO A 295 -11.81 -10.23 -40.62
N PRO A 296 -12.26 -11.47 -40.35
CA PRO A 296 -11.95 -12.59 -41.22
C PRO A 296 -12.63 -12.39 -42.57
N ARG A 297 -11.84 -12.00 -43.58
CA ARG A 297 -12.25 -12.09 -44.98
C ARG A 297 -12.60 -13.54 -45.28
N GLY A 298 -13.86 -13.77 -45.63
CA GLY A 298 -14.39 -15.06 -46.06
C GLY A 298 -13.56 -15.63 -47.21
N GLY A 299 -12.74 -16.63 -46.89
CA GLY A 299 -12.04 -17.46 -47.85
C GLY A 299 -12.84 -18.71 -48.15
N HIS A 300 -13.56 -18.68 -49.28
CA HIS A 300 -14.06 -19.88 -49.93
C HIS A 300 -12.89 -20.86 -50.17
N ARG A 301 -12.87 -22.00 -49.48
CA ARG A 301 -12.12 -23.17 -49.94
C ARG A 301 -13.10 -24.31 -50.15
N GLY A 302 -13.37 -24.54 -51.43
CA GLY A 302 -14.25 -25.57 -51.93
C GLY A 302 -13.86 -26.95 -51.42
N GLY A 303 -14.89 -27.69 -50.99
CA GLY A 303 -14.79 -29.11 -50.77
C GLY A 303 -14.63 -29.83 -52.09
N HIS A 304 -13.56 -30.61 -52.20
CA HIS A 304 -13.49 -31.72 -53.15
C HIS A 304 -13.45 -33.03 -52.38
N ARG A 305 -14.53 -33.79 -52.59
CA ARG A 305 -14.66 -35.22 -52.28
C ARG A 305 -13.58 -36.00 -53.03
N GLY A 306 -12.94 -36.94 -52.33
CA GLY A 306 -12.10 -37.98 -52.90
C GLY A 306 -12.20 -39.24 -52.04
N HIS A 307 -12.57 -40.35 -52.66
CA HIS A 307 -13.12 -41.57 -52.09
C HIS A 307 -12.04 -42.65 -51.90
N GLY A 308 -12.25 -43.57 -50.94
CA GLY A 308 -11.57 -44.88 -50.85
C GLY A 308 -10.71 -45.03 -49.60
N GLY A 309 -10.78 -46.07 -48.77
CA GLY A 309 -11.45 -47.36 -48.86
C GLY A 309 -10.59 -48.39 -48.10
N HIS A 310 -11.22 -49.18 -47.22
CA HIS A 310 -10.67 -50.34 -46.48
C HIS A 310 -9.60 -50.05 -45.41
N GLY A 311 -9.56 -50.67 -44.24
CA GLY A 311 -10.28 -51.82 -43.67
C GLY A 311 -9.35 -52.43 -42.61
N GLY A 312 -9.83 -52.77 -41.41
CA GLY A 312 -8.95 -53.42 -40.42
C GLY A 312 -9.53 -53.51 -39.02
N ARG A 313 -10.11 -54.67 -38.71
CA ARG A 313 -10.64 -55.07 -37.41
C ARG A 313 -9.52 -55.22 -36.37
N GLY A 314 -9.82 -54.85 -35.11
CA GLY A 314 -8.99 -55.22 -33.96
C GLY A 314 -9.75 -55.10 -32.65
N ARG A 315 -10.34 -56.22 -32.21
CA ARG A 315 -10.97 -56.41 -30.90
C ARG A 315 -9.90 -56.43 -29.80
N GLY A 316 -10.20 -55.85 -28.64
CA GLY A 316 -9.42 -56.06 -27.42
C GLY A 316 -10.18 -55.61 -26.17
N ARG A 317 -10.85 -56.57 -25.52
CA ARG A 317 -11.48 -56.44 -24.19
C ARG A 317 -10.40 -56.34 -23.10
N GLY A 318 -10.65 -55.55 -22.05
CA GLY A 318 -9.90 -55.63 -20.79
C GLY A 318 -10.65 -54.94 -19.65
N ARG A 319 -11.36 -55.74 -18.84
CA ARG A 319 -12.00 -55.37 -17.56
C ARG A 319 -11.00 -55.49 -16.41
N GLY A 320 -11.17 -54.65 -15.38
CA GLY A 320 -10.68 -54.83 -13.99
C GLY A 320 -10.80 -53.48 -13.28
N ARG A 321 -11.77 -53.15 -12.40
CA ARG A 321 -12.37 -53.74 -11.19
C ARG A 321 -11.44 -53.76 -9.96
N GLY A 322 -11.87 -53.03 -8.92
CA GLY A 322 -11.41 -53.07 -7.51
C GLY A 322 -10.54 -51.86 -7.15
N GLY A 323 -10.72 -51.11 -6.06
CA GLY A 323 -11.51 -51.17 -4.82
C GLY A 323 -10.80 -50.20 -3.87
N ARG A 324 -11.44 -49.14 -3.38
CA ARG A 324 -12.23 -49.01 -2.15
C ARG A 324 -11.36 -48.73 -0.89
N TRP A 325 -11.81 -47.68 -0.20
CA TRP A 325 -11.54 -47.22 1.17
C TRP A 325 -10.32 -46.33 1.38
#